data_AF-A0A150V331-F1
#
_entry.id   AF-A0A150V331-F1
#
_cell.length_a   1.000
_cell.length_b   1.000
_cell.length_c   1.000
_cell.angle_alpha   90.00
_cell.angle_beta   90.00
_cell.angle_gamma   90.00
#
_symmetry.space_group_name_H-M   'P 1'
#
loop_
_entity.id
_entity.type
_entity.pdbx_description
1 polymer ?
#
loop_
_entity_poly.entity_id
_entity_poly.type
_entity_poly.pdbx_seq_one_letter_code
_entity_poly.pdbx_strand_id
1 'polypeptide(L)'
;NGSHGSFVVKPVFVDQPRNSQVVKEEIFSPVFVIETLKTEEEAISKPNETEFGLYAMPYTINLERAFRVGIELASEMVGVHSTSSKICLDLYFGEYKVVGLVEMAF
;
A
#
# COMPACT_ATOMS: atom_id res chain seq x y z
N ASN A 1 33.02 2.29 19.74
CA ASN A 1 33.24 2.49 18.29
C ASN A 1 32.04 2.01 17.51
N GLY A 2 31.04 2.88 17.30
CA GLY A 2 29.82 2.59 16.54
C GLY A 2 29.96 2.93 15.06
N SER A 3 30.92 2.30 14.37
CA SER A 3 31.35 2.71 13.02
C SER A 3 30.86 1.80 11.88
N HIS A 4 29.84 0.97 12.09
CA HIS A 4 29.26 0.14 11.04
C HIS A 4 27.77 0.48 10.90
N GLY A 5 27.41 1.24 9.86
CA GLY A 5 26.01 1.44 9.51
C GLY A 5 25.34 0.10 9.22
N SER A 6 24.07 -0.05 9.60
CA SER A 6 23.26 -1.20 9.21
C SER A 6 22.81 -1.01 7.76
N PHE A 7 23.59 -1.55 6.82
CA PHE A 7 23.23 -1.54 5.40
C PHE A 7 22.38 -2.78 5.10
N VAL A 8 21.15 -2.55 4.67
CA VAL A 8 20.21 -3.61 4.27
C VAL A 8 20.07 -3.56 2.76
N VAL A 9 20.20 -4.73 2.10
CA VAL A 9 19.86 -4.89 0.68
C VAL A 9 18.37 -4.57 0.54
N LYS A 10 17.96 -3.92 -0.56
CA LYS A 10 16.54 -3.60 -0.83
C LYS A 10 15.91 -4.67 -1.72
N PRO A 11 15.42 -5.79 -1.16
CA PRO A 11 14.84 -6.84 -1.98
C PRO A 11 13.53 -6.36 -2.61
N VAL A 12 13.30 -6.79 -3.85
CA VAL A 12 12.05 -6.63 -4.57
C VAL A 12 11.52 -8.02 -4.86
N PHE A 13 10.31 -8.30 -4.38
CA PHE A 13 9.59 -9.53 -4.64
C PHE A 13 8.50 -9.26 -5.65
N VAL A 14 8.37 -10.12 -6.65
CA VAL A 14 7.38 -9.98 -7.72
C VAL A 14 6.49 -11.22 -7.73
N ASP A 15 5.19 -11.01 -7.84
CA ASP A 15 4.14 -12.03 -8.00
C ASP A 15 4.29 -13.21 -7.02
N GLN A 16 4.53 -12.91 -5.74
CA GLN A 16 4.63 -13.93 -4.70
C GLN A 16 3.26 -14.55 -4.39
N PRO A 17 3.22 -15.80 -3.90
CA PRO A 17 1.97 -16.41 -3.46
C PRO A 17 1.28 -15.56 -2.38
N ARG A 18 -0.05 -15.43 -2.45
CA ARG A 18 -0.85 -14.62 -1.52
C ARG A 18 -0.72 -15.02 -0.04
N ASN A 19 -0.43 -16.30 0.21
CA ASN A 19 -0.21 -16.84 1.54
C ASN A 19 1.25 -16.74 2.03
N SER A 20 2.14 -16.11 1.26
CA SER A 20 3.52 -15.89 1.68
C SER A 20 3.59 -14.82 2.77
N GLN A 21 4.55 -14.99 3.68
CA GLN A 21 4.76 -14.04 4.79
C GLN A 21 5.09 -12.64 4.28
N VAL A 22 5.87 -12.55 3.20
CA VAL A 22 6.28 -11.27 2.62
C VAL A 22 5.08 -10.43 2.11
N VAL A 23 3.98 -11.09 1.72
CA VAL A 23 2.74 -10.42 1.27
C VAL A 23 1.83 -10.05 2.45
N LYS A 24 1.86 -10.84 3.53
CA LYS A 24 0.92 -10.71 4.65
C LYS A 24 1.43 -9.89 5.81
N GLU A 25 2.74 -9.88 6.07
CA GLU A 25 3.32 -9.28 7.27
C GLU A 25 3.98 -7.94 6.96
N GLU A 26 3.91 -7.00 7.90
CA GLU A 26 4.61 -5.72 7.78
C GLU A 26 6.08 -5.85 8.23
N ILE A 27 7.01 -5.82 7.26
CA ILE A 27 8.43 -6.09 7.50
C ILE A 27 9.16 -4.88 8.13
N PHE A 28 8.63 -3.65 8.00
CA PHE A 28 9.24 -2.39 8.48
C PHE A 28 10.70 -2.15 8.02
N SER A 29 11.13 -2.86 6.99
CA SER A 29 12.44 -2.76 6.33
C SER A 29 12.20 -2.34 4.86
N PRO A 30 13.17 -1.73 4.15
CA PRO A 30 12.98 -1.32 2.75
C PRO A 30 12.90 -2.52 1.79
N VAL A 31 11.75 -3.20 1.83
CA VAL A 31 11.35 -4.34 1.02
C VAL A 31 10.16 -3.92 0.19
N PHE A 32 10.17 -4.27 -1.09
CA PHE A 32 9.05 -4.01 -1.99
C PHE A 32 8.42 -5.33 -2.44
N VAL A 33 7.09 -5.38 -2.45
CA VAL A 33 6.32 -6.47 -3.02
C VAL A 33 5.47 -5.91 -4.14
N ILE A 34 5.63 -6.48 -5.33
CA ILE A 34 4.94 -6.06 -6.54
C ILE A 34 4.04 -7.21 -6.97
N GLU A 35 2.75 -6.93 -7.11
CA GLU A 35 1.77 -7.85 -7.68
C GLU A 35 1.23 -7.26 -8.98
N THR A 36 1.11 -8.10 -10.01
CA THR A 36 0.46 -7.71 -11.26
C THR A 36 -1.05 -7.88 -11.20
N LEU A 37 -1.77 -6.89 -11.75
CA LEU A 37 -3.22 -6.78 -11.73
C LEU A 37 -3.70 -6.48 -13.15
N LYS A 38 -4.79 -7.12 -13.58
CA LYS A 38 -5.31 -7.02 -14.94
C LYS A 38 -6.60 -6.25 -15.03
N THR A 39 -7.45 -6.39 -14.01
CA THR A 39 -8.76 -5.76 -14.00
C THR A 39 -8.88 -4.76 -12.86
N GLU A 40 -9.88 -3.89 -12.95
CA GLU A 40 -10.17 -2.93 -11.88
C GLU A 40 -10.75 -3.63 -10.65
N GLU A 41 -11.47 -4.73 -10.83
CA GLU A 41 -11.99 -5.53 -9.72
C GLU A 41 -10.83 -6.18 -8.93
N GLU A 42 -9.79 -6.64 -9.62
CA GLU A 42 -8.55 -7.10 -8.96
C GLU A 42 -7.84 -5.95 -8.24
N ALA A 43 -7.89 -4.74 -8.80
CA ALA A 43 -7.31 -3.53 -8.24
C ALA A 43 -7.94 -3.09 -6.92
N ILE A 44 -9.17 -3.53 -6.64
CA ILE A 44 -9.91 -3.24 -5.42
C ILE A 44 -9.86 -4.43 -4.45
N SER A 45 -10.18 -5.63 -4.95
CA SER A 45 -10.31 -6.83 -4.11
C SER A 45 -9.01 -7.23 -3.44
N LYS A 46 -7.89 -7.30 -4.19
CA LYS A 46 -6.61 -7.74 -3.63
C LYS A 46 -6.10 -6.81 -2.53
N PRO A 47 -5.97 -5.48 -2.69
CA PRO A 47 -5.55 -4.62 -1.58
C PRO A 47 -6.49 -4.73 -0.37
N ASN A 48 -7.79 -4.93 -0.58
CA ASN A 48 -8.75 -4.99 0.52
C ASN A 48 -8.66 -6.27 1.36
N GLU A 49 -8.03 -7.34 0.87
CA GLU A 49 -7.85 -8.61 1.60
C GLU A 49 -6.80 -8.55 2.73
N THR A 50 -5.98 -7.51 2.79
CA THR A 50 -5.01 -7.37 3.88
C THR A 50 -5.70 -7.05 5.21
N GLU A 51 -5.11 -7.51 6.31
CA GLU A 51 -5.54 -7.14 7.67
C GLU A 51 -5.15 -5.69 8.04
N PHE A 52 -4.28 -5.09 7.23
CA PHE A 52 -3.84 -3.70 7.35
C PHE A 52 -4.67 -2.74 6.49
N GLY A 53 -4.59 -1.44 6.77
CA GLY A 53 -5.32 -0.45 5.99
C GLY A 53 -4.99 1.01 6.32
N LEU A 54 -3.72 1.36 6.52
CA LEU A 54 -3.35 2.74 6.88
C LEU A 54 -3.46 3.69 5.68
N TYR A 55 -2.83 3.35 4.56
CA TYR A 55 -2.74 4.22 3.40
C TYR A 55 -2.82 3.40 2.13
N ALA A 56 -3.61 3.88 1.17
CA ALA A 56 -3.63 3.39 -0.20
C ALA A 56 -3.51 4.54 -1.19
N MET A 57 -3.03 4.25 -2.39
CA MET A 57 -2.74 5.28 -3.37
C MET A 57 -2.94 4.76 -4.79
N PRO A 58 -4.08 5.04 -5.44
CA PRO A 58 -4.23 4.71 -6.84
C PRO A 58 -3.43 5.67 -7.73
N TYR A 59 -2.72 5.10 -8.71
CA TYR A 59 -2.17 5.83 -9.85
C TYR A 59 -3.00 5.57 -11.10
N THR A 60 -3.53 6.64 -11.69
CA THR A 60 -4.22 6.55 -12.98
C THR A 60 -4.39 7.92 -13.62
N ILE A 61 -4.35 8.02 -14.96
CA ILE A 61 -4.67 9.27 -15.67
C ILE A 61 -6.18 9.54 -15.74
N ASN A 62 -7.02 8.54 -15.47
CA ASN A 62 -8.47 8.67 -15.54
C ASN A 62 -9.03 9.10 -14.17
N LEU A 63 -9.56 10.32 -14.12
CA LEU A 63 -10.07 10.90 -12.88
C LEU A 63 -11.26 10.12 -12.30
N GLU A 64 -12.21 9.68 -13.13
CA GLU A 64 -13.38 8.91 -12.68
C GLU A 64 -12.94 7.57 -12.07
N ARG A 65 -11.93 6.95 -12.67
CA ARG A 65 -11.33 5.72 -12.15
C ARG A 65 -10.64 5.97 -10.81
N ALA A 66 -9.90 7.07 -10.68
CA ALA A 66 -9.25 7.43 -9.42
C ALA A 66 -10.27 7.59 -8.28
N PHE A 67 -11.41 8.26 -8.54
CA PHE A 67 -12.47 8.39 -7.55
C PHE A 67 -13.15 7.07 -7.24
N ARG A 68 -13.54 6.29 -8.26
CA ARG A 68 -14.23 5.01 -8.05
C ARG A 68 -13.38 4.02 -7.28
N VAL A 69 -12.13 3.82 -7.70
CA VAL A 69 -11.20 2.92 -6.99
C VAL A 69 -10.88 3.47 -5.61
N GLY A 70 -10.63 4.78 -5.48
CA GLY A 70 -10.25 5.38 -4.21
C GLY A 70 -11.33 5.28 -3.13
N ILE A 71 -12.61 5.32 -3.49
CA ILE A 71 -13.74 5.13 -2.55
C ILE A 71 -13.86 3.67 -2.09
N GLU A 72 -13.55 2.72 -2.96
CA GLU A 72 -13.70 1.29 -2.69
C GLU A 72 -12.51 0.67 -1.94
N LEU A 73 -11.39 1.39 -1.81
CA LEU A 73 -10.23 0.90 -1.07
C LEU A 73 -10.47 0.95 0.44
N ALA A 74 -10.25 -0.19 1.08
CA ALA A 74 -10.39 -0.44 2.50
C ALA A 74 -9.18 0.13 3.26
N SER A 75 -9.04 1.46 3.28
CA SER A 75 -7.94 2.16 3.94
C SER A 75 -8.39 3.45 4.64
N GLU A 76 -7.70 3.85 5.70
CA GLU A 76 -7.98 5.07 6.47
C GLU A 76 -7.77 6.32 5.62
N MET A 77 -6.71 6.32 4.83
CA MET A 77 -6.36 7.42 3.96
C MET A 77 -6.11 6.92 2.55
N VAL A 78 -6.68 7.63 1.58
CA VAL A 78 -6.44 7.38 0.16
C VAL A 78 -5.93 8.65 -0.50
N GLY A 79 -4.74 8.60 -1.07
CA GLY A 79 -4.16 9.70 -1.83
C GLY A 79 -4.05 9.36 -3.31
N VAL A 80 -4.66 10.14 -4.19
CA VAL A 80 -4.47 9.97 -5.64
C VAL A 80 -3.14 10.62 -6.03
N HIS A 81 -2.27 9.87 -6.71
CA HIS A 81 -0.94 10.34 -7.17
C HIS A 81 0.01 10.86 -6.07
N SER A 82 -0.08 10.35 -4.83
CA SER A 82 0.71 10.87 -3.71
C SER A 82 1.43 9.77 -2.93
N THR A 83 2.73 9.56 -3.22
CA THR A 83 3.54 8.44 -2.67
C THR A 83 3.63 8.39 -1.16
N SER A 84 3.52 9.53 -0.50
CA SER A 84 3.40 9.62 0.94
C SER A 84 2.03 10.15 1.32
N SER A 85 1.52 9.67 2.45
CA SER A 85 0.42 10.32 3.14
C SER A 85 0.85 11.74 3.46
N LYS A 86 0.37 12.70 2.68
CA LYS A 86 0.48 14.10 3.05
C LYS A 86 -0.46 14.30 4.21
N ILE A 87 0.08 14.29 5.43
CA ILE A 87 -0.66 14.67 6.62
C ILE A 87 -1.18 16.07 6.39
N CYS A 88 -2.50 16.16 6.18
CA CYS A 88 -3.23 17.36 6.45
C CYS A 88 -3.62 17.25 7.92
N LEU A 89 -3.07 18.11 8.78
CA LEU A 89 -3.32 18.05 10.23
C LEU A 89 -4.82 18.18 10.58
N ASP A 90 -5.61 18.72 9.65
CA ASP A 90 -7.06 18.90 9.79
C ASP A 90 -7.88 17.66 9.38
N LEU A 91 -7.24 16.62 8.82
CA LEU A 91 -7.89 15.35 8.47
C LEU A 91 -7.81 14.36 9.63
N TYR A 92 -8.92 13.68 9.88
CA TYR A 92 -9.05 12.68 10.94
C TYR A 92 -8.21 11.43 10.64
N PHE A 93 -7.46 10.95 11.64
CA PHE A 93 -6.85 9.62 11.66
C PHE A 93 -7.73 8.72 12.53
N GLY A 94 -8.37 7.74 11.90
CA GLY A 94 -9.23 6.76 12.57
C GLY A 94 -8.54 5.41 12.75
N GLU A 95 -9.28 4.42 13.26
CA GLU A 95 -8.87 3.01 13.26
C GLU A 95 -9.80 2.27 12.28
N TYR A 96 -9.35 2.05 11.03
CA TYR A 96 -10.13 1.26 10.06
C TYR A 96 -9.74 -0.23 10.10
N LYS A 97 -8.44 -0.49 10.23
CA LYS A 97 -7.79 -1.81 10.26
C LYS A 97 -6.53 -1.72 11.13
N VAL A 98 -5.80 -2.83 11.30
CA VAL A 98 -4.49 -2.76 11.97
C VAL A 98 -3.59 -1.81 11.17
N VAL A 99 -2.81 -0.99 11.87
CA VAL A 99 -1.93 0.01 11.24
C VAL A 99 -0.87 -0.72 10.41
N GLY A 100 -0.82 -0.43 9.11
CA GLY A 100 0.19 -0.95 8.18
C GLY A 100 0.02 -0.40 6.76
N LEU A 101 1.13 -0.24 6.03
CA LEU A 101 1.17 0.43 4.71
C LEU A 101 0.91 -0.53 3.54
N VAL A 102 0.05 -0.13 2.60
CA VAL A 102 -0.17 -0.86 1.32
C VAL A 102 0.05 0.10 0.15
N GLU A 103 1.14 -0.10 -0.59
CA GLU A 103 1.42 0.67 -1.80
C GLU A 103 0.98 -0.14 -3.04
N MET A 104 0.08 0.42 -3.85
CA MET A 104 -0.35 -0.19 -5.11
C MET A 104 -0.25 0.81 -6.25
N ALA A 105 0.55 0.50 -7.27
CA ALA A 105 0.62 1.29 -8.49
C ALA A 105 -0.09 0.55 -9.63
N PHE A 106 -0.93 1.27 -10.38
CA PHE A 106 -1.62 0.81 -11.59
C PHE A 106 -1.22 1.64 -12.80
#